data_AF-A0A0F2QAN5-F1
#
_entry.id   AF-A0A0F2QAN5-F1
#
_cell.length_a   1.000
_cell.length_b   1.000
_cell.length_c   1.000
_cell.angle_alpha   90.00
_cell.angle_beta   90.00
_cell.angle_gamma   90.00
#
_symmetry.space_group_name_H-M   'P 1'
#
loop_
_entity.id
_entity.type
_entity.pdbx_description
1 polymer ?
#
loop_
_entity_poly.entity_id
_entity_poly.type
_entity_poly.pdbx_seq_one_letter_code
_entity_poly.pdbx_strand_id
1 'polypeptide(L)'
;HQNFHGLQKQHNVVNNLSYKNKSALLRSVAEYLPEIGHGQAFKSPDEPYLVWSYRGYNMKEEIEINNTERYVDAADKIFNYLATSVYEKYPEMFVEEPQKWVDVESLFREIFAFNGELEDRINNWKDKLSSNFFGFKSFTSYHDREWFRKAVVVYKNGIEDEYHREPDFNKSDWKYFHDAVTYHSFYIKHELLPKYGIIT
;
A
#
# COMPACT_ATOMS: atom_id res chain seq x y z
N HIS A 1 5.75 7.35 -2.89
CA HIS A 1 4.99 7.36 -4.16
C HIS A 1 5.87 7.90 -5.26
N GLN A 2 5.72 7.39 -6.50
CA GLN A 2 6.43 7.96 -7.66
C GLN A 2 6.17 9.48 -7.73
N ASN A 3 7.23 10.24 -8.04
CA ASN A 3 7.25 11.71 -8.14
C ASN A 3 7.23 12.49 -6.81
N PHE A 4 7.23 11.82 -5.65
CA PHE A 4 7.24 12.49 -4.34
C PHE A 4 8.35 11.96 -3.43
N HIS A 5 9.03 12.89 -2.76
CA HIS A 5 10.07 12.62 -1.76
C HIS A 5 9.47 12.59 -0.35
N GLY A 6 9.87 11.62 0.47
CA GLY A 6 9.44 11.55 1.88
C GLY A 6 9.97 12.66 2.79
N LEU A 7 10.83 13.55 2.29
CA LEU A 7 11.37 14.70 3.00
C LEU A 7 10.72 15.98 2.51
N GLN A 8 10.72 17.04 3.34
CA GLN A 8 10.24 18.35 2.91
C GLN A 8 11.14 18.93 1.81
N LYS A 9 10.65 18.90 0.56
CA LYS A 9 11.38 19.37 -0.62
C LYS A 9 10.43 20.00 -1.61
N GLN A 10 10.90 21.03 -2.31
CA GLN A 10 10.15 21.71 -3.38
C GLN A 10 9.69 20.74 -4.49
N HIS A 11 10.37 19.61 -4.68
CA HIS A 11 9.93 18.57 -5.61
C HIS A 11 8.54 17.99 -5.27
N ASN A 12 8.06 18.16 -4.03
CA ASN A 12 6.75 17.71 -3.60
C ASN A 12 5.64 18.74 -3.87
N VAL A 13 5.98 19.91 -4.43
CA VAL A 13 5.01 20.95 -4.74
C VAL A 13 4.01 20.44 -5.78
N VAL A 14 2.73 20.65 -5.50
CA VAL A 14 1.62 20.30 -6.40
C VAL A 14 0.82 21.55 -6.72
N ASN A 15 0.95 22.05 -7.94
CA ASN A 15 0.13 23.14 -8.46
C ASN A 15 -0.90 22.62 -9.47
N ASN A 16 -1.99 23.38 -9.69
CA ASN A 16 -3.01 23.08 -10.70
C ASN A 16 -3.61 21.66 -10.62
N LEU A 17 -3.74 21.10 -9.41
CA LEU A 17 -4.26 19.75 -9.22
C LEU A 17 -5.64 19.59 -9.89
N SER A 18 -5.77 18.68 -10.85
CA SER A 18 -6.99 18.46 -11.62
C SER A 18 -7.32 16.97 -11.74
N TYR A 19 -8.59 16.65 -12.00
CA TYR A 19 -9.09 15.28 -12.06
C TYR A 19 -9.89 15.10 -13.35
N LYS A 20 -9.63 14.01 -14.09
CA LYS A 20 -10.39 13.66 -15.30
C LYS A 20 -11.67 12.90 -14.99
N ASN A 21 -11.65 12.04 -13.99
CA ASN A 21 -12.75 11.11 -13.67
C ASN A 21 -13.26 11.23 -12.22
N LYS A 22 -13.01 12.37 -11.56
CA LYS A 22 -13.53 12.71 -10.22
C LYS A 22 -13.88 14.19 -10.15
N SER A 23 -14.90 14.54 -9.37
CA SER A 23 -15.24 15.94 -9.13
C SER A 23 -14.22 16.61 -8.20
N ALA A 24 -13.81 17.84 -8.53
CA ALA A 24 -12.70 18.55 -7.87
C ALA A 24 -13.04 19.17 -6.50
N LEU A 25 -14.08 18.69 -5.80
CA LEU A 25 -14.66 19.38 -4.64
C LEU A 25 -13.70 19.52 -3.44
N LEU A 26 -12.57 18.82 -3.43
CA LEU A 26 -11.58 18.78 -2.34
C LEU A 26 -10.36 19.69 -2.51
N ARG A 27 -10.32 20.57 -3.53
CA ARG A 27 -9.17 21.46 -3.80
C ARG A 27 -8.75 22.37 -2.63
N SER A 28 -9.63 22.71 -1.69
CA SER A 28 -9.45 23.85 -0.79
C SER A 28 -8.48 23.67 0.39
N VAL A 29 -8.01 22.46 0.70
CA VAL A 29 -7.17 22.21 1.89
C VAL A 29 -5.75 21.73 1.56
N ALA A 30 -5.55 21.17 0.36
CA ALA A 30 -4.27 20.54 -0.01
C ALA A 30 -3.12 21.56 -0.17
N GLU A 31 -3.41 22.79 -0.58
CA GLU A 31 -2.42 23.87 -0.74
C GLU A 31 -1.79 24.31 0.60
N TYR A 32 -2.47 24.04 1.72
CA TYR A 32 -1.98 24.37 3.06
C TYR A 32 -1.21 23.22 3.71
N LEU A 33 -1.15 22.05 3.08
CA LEU A 33 -0.38 20.92 3.59
C LEU A 33 1.12 21.12 3.31
N PRO A 34 1.99 20.72 4.25
CA PRO A 34 3.43 20.80 4.04
C PRO A 34 3.85 19.95 2.84
N GLU A 35 4.90 20.40 2.15
CA GLU A 35 5.51 19.75 0.99
C GLU A 35 6.30 18.49 1.40
N ILE A 36 5.66 17.56 2.12
CA ILE A 36 6.24 16.31 2.59
C ILE A 36 5.49 15.16 1.93
N GLY A 37 6.23 14.28 1.25
CA GLY A 37 5.62 13.17 0.52
C GLY A 37 4.60 13.68 -0.49
N HIS A 38 3.46 13.00 -0.55
CA HIS A 38 2.34 13.38 -1.40
C HIS A 38 1.31 14.27 -0.69
N GLY A 39 1.69 14.96 0.40
CA GLY A 39 0.75 15.76 1.21
C GLY A 39 -0.11 16.70 0.36
N GLN A 40 0.51 17.48 -0.53
CA GLN A 40 -0.21 18.40 -1.43
C GLN A 40 -0.97 17.71 -2.58
N ALA A 41 -0.67 16.44 -2.89
CA ALA A 41 -1.50 15.61 -3.79
C ALA A 41 -2.65 14.91 -3.04
N PHE A 42 -2.74 15.06 -1.72
CA PHE A 42 -3.74 14.44 -0.86
C PHE A 42 -3.83 12.92 -1.10
N LYS A 43 -5.06 12.39 -1.24
CA LYS A 43 -5.36 10.99 -1.56
C LYS A 43 -5.18 10.62 -3.03
N SER A 44 -4.87 11.59 -3.90
CA SER A 44 -4.87 11.36 -5.35
C SER A 44 -3.94 10.22 -5.78
N PRO A 45 -2.72 10.07 -5.23
CA PRO A 45 -1.87 8.93 -5.57
C PRO A 45 -2.34 7.57 -5.00
N ASP A 46 -3.28 7.59 -4.04
CA ASP A 46 -3.72 6.42 -3.26
C ASP A 46 -5.05 5.82 -3.75
N GLU A 47 -5.71 6.46 -4.72
CA GLU A 47 -6.98 6.02 -5.28
C GLU A 47 -6.73 5.30 -6.63
N PRO A 48 -6.80 3.95 -6.70
CA PRO A 48 -6.33 3.20 -7.86
C PRO A 48 -7.01 3.56 -9.17
N TYR A 49 -8.31 3.91 -9.16
CA TYR A 49 -9.08 4.24 -10.36
C TYR A 49 -8.77 5.63 -10.93
N LEU A 50 -8.05 6.48 -10.17
CA LEU A 50 -8.02 7.90 -10.43
C LEU A 50 -7.10 8.27 -11.60
N VAL A 51 -7.60 9.14 -12.47
CA VAL A 51 -6.80 9.83 -13.49
C VAL A 51 -6.76 11.32 -13.14
N TRP A 52 -5.57 11.82 -12.86
CA TRP A 52 -5.37 13.16 -12.31
C TRP A 52 -4.13 13.82 -12.92
N SER A 53 -4.07 15.14 -12.89
CA SER A 53 -2.90 15.91 -13.33
C SER A 53 -2.48 16.94 -12.30
N TYR A 54 -1.21 17.30 -12.32
CA TYR A 54 -0.68 18.43 -11.56
C TYR A 54 0.57 18.99 -12.22
N ARG A 55 0.99 20.17 -11.79
CA ARG A 55 2.24 20.81 -12.19
C ARG A 55 3.21 20.81 -11.01
N GLY A 56 4.37 20.17 -11.20
CA GLY A 56 5.45 20.17 -10.21
C GLY A 56 6.20 21.50 -10.14
N TYR A 57 7.10 21.62 -9.16
CA TYR A 57 7.97 22.79 -9.02
C TYR A 57 8.82 23.04 -10.28
N ASN A 58 8.81 24.29 -10.75
CA ASN A 58 9.50 24.74 -11.98
C ASN A 58 9.12 23.99 -13.28
N MET A 59 8.02 23.24 -13.29
CA MET A 59 7.54 22.57 -14.50
C MET A 59 6.65 23.50 -15.33
N LYS A 60 6.88 23.52 -16.65
CA LYS A 60 6.04 24.26 -17.60
C LYS A 60 4.77 23.49 -17.97
N GLU A 61 4.90 22.18 -18.07
CA GLU A 61 3.84 21.26 -18.48
C GLU A 61 3.22 20.56 -17.26
N GLU A 62 1.98 20.10 -17.41
CA GLU A 62 1.31 19.27 -16.42
C GLU A 62 1.70 17.80 -16.60
N ILE A 63 1.91 17.12 -15.47
CA ILE A 63 2.08 15.68 -15.41
C ILE A 63 0.69 15.07 -15.27
N GLU A 64 0.30 14.26 -16.23
CA GLU A 64 -0.87 13.39 -16.11
C GLU A 64 -0.49 12.03 -15.51
N ILE A 65 -1.33 11.54 -14.61
CA ILE A 65 -1.17 10.27 -13.92
C ILE A 65 -2.45 9.47 -14.09
N ASN A 66 -2.30 8.25 -14.62
CA ASN A 66 -3.32 7.22 -14.56
C ASN A 66 -2.89 6.20 -13.48
N ASN A 67 -3.57 6.21 -12.34
CA ASN A 67 -3.24 5.30 -11.25
C ASN A 67 -3.54 3.85 -11.64
N THR A 68 -4.59 3.57 -12.42
CA THR A 68 -4.91 2.18 -12.80
C THR A 68 -3.73 1.52 -13.49
N GLU A 69 -3.11 2.20 -14.47
CA GLU A 69 -1.91 1.66 -15.13
C GLU A 69 -0.73 1.47 -14.16
N ARG A 70 -0.51 2.42 -13.24
CA ARG A 70 0.57 2.31 -12.24
C ARG A 70 0.36 1.14 -11.28
N TYR A 71 -0.88 0.93 -10.84
CA TYR A 71 -1.22 -0.18 -9.94
C TYR A 71 -1.16 -1.52 -10.67
N VAL A 72 -1.58 -1.58 -11.95
CA VAL A 72 -1.45 -2.78 -12.80
C VAL A 72 0.03 -3.12 -13.04
N ASP A 73 0.87 -2.14 -13.38
CA ASP A 73 2.32 -2.35 -13.54
C ASP A 73 2.98 -2.82 -12.23
N ALA A 74 2.64 -2.20 -11.10
CA ALA A 74 3.13 -2.66 -9.80
C ALA A 74 2.69 -4.09 -9.48
N ALA A 75 1.42 -4.43 -9.76
CA ALA A 75 0.89 -5.77 -9.57
C ALA A 75 1.59 -6.80 -10.47
N ASP A 76 1.88 -6.46 -11.74
CA ASP A 76 2.66 -7.31 -12.66
C ASP A 76 4.04 -7.67 -12.08
N LYS A 77 4.77 -6.68 -11.55
CA LYS A 77 6.10 -6.92 -10.96
C LYS A 77 6.02 -7.80 -9.72
N ILE A 78 5.06 -7.54 -8.84
CA ILE A 78 4.87 -8.34 -7.62
C ILE A 78 4.45 -9.77 -8.00
N PHE A 79 3.47 -9.91 -8.89
CA PHE A 79 2.96 -11.19 -9.34
C PHE A 79 4.06 -12.04 -9.97
N ASN A 80 4.82 -11.50 -10.92
CA ASN A 80 5.90 -12.25 -11.55
C ASN A 80 7.00 -12.62 -10.55
N TYR A 81 7.35 -11.75 -9.61
CA TYR A 81 8.34 -12.08 -8.58
C TYR A 81 7.88 -13.28 -7.73
N LEU A 82 6.60 -13.30 -7.32
CA LEU A 82 6.01 -14.41 -6.58
C LEU A 82 5.93 -15.69 -7.43
N ALA A 83 5.40 -15.58 -8.65
CA ALA A 83 5.15 -16.68 -9.57
C ALA A 83 6.43 -17.30 -10.17
N THR A 84 7.56 -16.59 -10.12
CA THR A 84 8.86 -17.06 -10.63
C THR A 84 9.85 -17.24 -9.50
N SER A 85 10.48 -16.16 -9.03
CA SER A 85 11.61 -16.22 -8.10
C SER A 85 11.26 -16.86 -6.76
N VAL A 86 10.05 -16.62 -6.23
CA VAL A 86 9.62 -17.26 -4.98
C VAL A 86 9.22 -18.70 -5.21
N TYR A 87 8.44 -18.99 -6.26
CA TYR A 87 8.06 -20.37 -6.62
C TYR A 87 9.26 -21.28 -6.92
N GLU A 88 10.26 -20.79 -7.67
CA GLU A 88 11.49 -21.54 -7.95
C GLU A 88 12.25 -21.92 -6.68
N LYS A 89 12.22 -21.04 -5.67
CA LYS A 89 12.99 -21.23 -4.44
C LYS A 89 12.21 -22.00 -3.36
N TYR A 90 10.90 -21.82 -3.30
CA TYR A 90 10.01 -22.37 -2.28
C TYR A 90 8.71 -22.89 -2.91
N PRO A 91 8.77 -23.89 -3.81
CA PRO A 91 7.58 -24.40 -4.50
C PRO A 91 6.54 -24.97 -3.52
N GLU A 92 6.98 -25.47 -2.36
CA GLU A 92 6.13 -26.00 -1.30
C GLU A 92 5.20 -24.98 -0.64
N MET A 93 5.45 -23.67 -0.82
CA MET A 93 4.57 -22.61 -0.34
C MET A 93 3.31 -22.44 -1.21
N PHE A 94 3.27 -23.06 -2.38
CA PHE A 94 2.20 -22.90 -3.36
C PHE A 94 1.36 -24.18 -3.43
N VAL A 95 0.04 -24.01 -3.46
CA VAL A 95 -0.90 -25.14 -3.58
C VAL A 95 -0.93 -25.68 -5.01
N GLU A 96 -0.77 -24.79 -5.99
CA GLU A 96 -0.81 -25.08 -7.42
C GLU A 96 0.29 -24.31 -8.15
N GLU A 97 0.58 -24.72 -9.39
CA GLU A 97 1.51 -23.98 -10.24
C GLU A 97 1.00 -22.54 -10.50
N PRO A 98 1.86 -21.52 -10.42
CA PRO A 98 1.44 -20.15 -10.67
C PRO A 98 0.91 -19.93 -12.09
N GLN A 99 -0.20 -19.19 -12.19
CA GLN A 99 -0.72 -18.71 -13.48
C GLN A 99 0.25 -17.70 -14.12
N LYS A 100 0.08 -17.41 -15.42
CA LYS A 100 0.82 -16.34 -16.08
C LYS A 100 0.10 -15.01 -15.89
N TRP A 101 0.86 -13.92 -15.79
CA TRP A 101 0.29 -12.58 -15.61
C TRP A 101 -0.76 -12.23 -16.68
N VAL A 102 -0.49 -12.57 -17.94
CA VAL A 102 -1.40 -12.30 -19.07
C VAL A 102 -2.80 -12.90 -18.88
N ASP A 103 -2.91 -13.99 -18.10
CA ASP A 103 -4.18 -14.67 -17.86
C ASP A 103 -5.00 -13.99 -16.73
N VAL A 104 -4.36 -13.16 -15.91
CA VAL A 104 -4.97 -12.53 -14.72
C VAL A 104 -4.95 -10.99 -14.75
N GLU A 105 -4.21 -10.37 -15.67
CA GLU A 105 -4.07 -8.90 -15.75
C GLU A 105 -5.42 -8.19 -15.78
N SER A 106 -6.36 -8.69 -16.60
CA SER A 106 -7.69 -8.10 -16.76
C SER A 106 -8.47 -8.06 -15.45
N LEU A 107 -8.29 -9.06 -14.58
CA LEU A 107 -8.92 -9.14 -13.27
C LEU A 107 -8.40 -8.04 -12.33
N PHE A 108 -7.08 -7.85 -12.29
CA PHE A 108 -6.46 -6.77 -11.51
C PHE A 108 -6.87 -5.40 -12.03
N ARG A 109 -6.87 -5.22 -13.35
CA ARG A 109 -7.30 -3.98 -13.99
C ARG A 109 -8.75 -3.64 -13.65
N GLU A 110 -9.66 -4.63 -13.68
CA GLU A 110 -11.06 -4.43 -13.29
C GLU A 110 -11.18 -3.93 -11.85
N ILE A 111 -10.46 -4.57 -10.91
CA ILE A 111 -10.54 -4.18 -9.50
C ILE A 111 -9.92 -2.81 -9.25
N PHE A 112 -8.77 -2.50 -9.84
CA PHE A 112 -8.15 -1.18 -9.68
C PHE A 112 -8.95 -0.07 -10.35
N ALA A 113 -9.65 -0.35 -11.45
CA ALA A 113 -10.52 0.61 -12.12
C ALA A 113 -11.83 0.90 -11.37
N PHE A 114 -12.18 0.13 -10.34
CA PHE A 114 -13.41 0.32 -9.59
C PHE A 114 -13.41 1.67 -8.85
N ASN A 115 -14.32 2.55 -9.29
CA ASN A 115 -14.53 3.87 -8.70
C ASN A 115 -15.55 3.77 -7.56
N GLY A 116 -15.07 3.99 -6.34
CA GLY A 116 -15.89 4.05 -5.13
C GLY A 116 -15.09 4.68 -4.00
N GLU A 117 -15.76 4.98 -2.89
CA GLU A 117 -15.09 5.41 -1.66
C GLU A 117 -14.29 4.26 -1.04
N LEU A 118 -13.49 4.54 0.00
CA LEU A 118 -12.60 3.55 0.60
C LEU A 118 -13.33 2.24 0.96
N GLU A 119 -14.48 2.34 1.63
CA GLU A 119 -15.24 1.16 2.06
C GLU A 119 -15.85 0.40 0.88
N ASP A 120 -16.32 1.09 -0.16
CA ASP A 120 -16.85 0.45 -1.37
C ASP A 120 -15.75 -0.35 -2.08
N ARG A 121 -14.53 0.21 -2.16
CA ARG A 121 -13.39 -0.49 -2.77
C ARG A 121 -13.00 -1.72 -1.94
N ILE A 122 -13.01 -1.62 -0.62
CA ILE A 122 -12.74 -2.75 0.29
C ILE A 122 -13.79 -3.84 0.09
N ASN A 123 -15.07 -3.48 0.02
CA ASN A 123 -16.15 -4.44 -0.18
C ASN A 123 -16.09 -5.09 -1.57
N ASN A 124 -15.75 -4.33 -2.62
CA ASN A 124 -15.50 -4.90 -3.95
C ASN A 124 -14.38 -5.96 -3.90
N TRP A 125 -13.27 -5.70 -3.20
CA TRP A 125 -12.23 -6.72 -2.99
C TRP A 125 -12.75 -7.97 -2.28
N LYS A 126 -13.50 -7.81 -1.18
CA LYS A 126 -14.08 -8.92 -0.42
C LYS A 126 -15.07 -9.74 -1.26
N ASP A 127 -15.93 -9.08 -2.02
CA ASP A 127 -16.92 -9.73 -2.88
C ASP A 127 -16.23 -10.52 -3.99
N LYS A 128 -15.22 -9.93 -4.65
CA LYS A 128 -14.43 -10.62 -5.68
C LYS A 128 -13.67 -11.82 -5.12
N LEU A 129 -13.03 -11.69 -3.95
CA LEU A 129 -12.34 -12.79 -3.27
C LEU A 129 -13.29 -13.90 -2.81
N SER A 130 -14.47 -13.55 -2.28
CA SER A 130 -15.44 -14.55 -1.81
C SER A 130 -16.16 -15.27 -2.97
N SER A 131 -16.17 -14.64 -4.15
CA SER A 131 -16.57 -15.24 -5.41
C SER A 131 -15.42 -16.02 -6.06
N ASN A 132 -15.67 -16.75 -7.15
CA ASN A 132 -14.62 -17.45 -7.91
C ASN A 132 -13.91 -16.54 -8.93
N PHE A 133 -13.87 -15.23 -8.71
CA PHE A 133 -13.40 -14.25 -9.69
C PHE A 133 -11.93 -14.46 -10.10
N PHE A 134 -11.09 -14.85 -9.14
CA PHE A 134 -9.67 -15.14 -9.37
C PHE A 134 -9.38 -16.61 -9.67
N GLY A 135 -10.41 -17.42 -9.95
CA GLY A 135 -10.27 -18.88 -10.07
C GLY A 135 -10.21 -19.62 -8.74
N PHE A 136 -10.26 -18.92 -7.61
CA PHE A 136 -10.41 -19.48 -6.27
C PHE A 136 -11.36 -18.63 -5.44
N LYS A 137 -11.79 -19.18 -4.29
CA LYS A 137 -12.57 -18.47 -3.28
C LYS A 137 -11.75 -18.30 -2.01
N SER A 138 -11.81 -17.10 -1.42
CA SER A 138 -11.19 -16.77 -0.15
C SER A 138 -12.06 -15.80 0.64
N PHE A 139 -12.15 -16.02 1.94
CA PHE A 139 -12.87 -15.14 2.86
C PHE A 139 -11.85 -14.42 3.72
N THR A 140 -11.77 -13.11 3.56
CA THR A 140 -10.81 -12.29 4.30
C THR A 140 -11.54 -11.34 5.22
N SER A 141 -11.07 -11.29 6.47
CA SER A 141 -11.44 -10.27 7.44
C SER A 141 -10.16 -9.66 7.99
N TYR A 142 -10.21 -8.36 8.28
CA TYR A 142 -9.08 -7.65 8.85
C TYR A 142 -9.52 -6.97 10.13
N HIS A 143 -8.77 -7.23 11.20
CA HIS A 143 -8.93 -6.59 12.49
C HIS A 143 -7.59 -6.01 12.93
N ASP A 144 -7.50 -4.69 12.93
CA ASP A 144 -6.29 -3.90 13.22
C ASP A 144 -5.56 -4.29 14.52
N ARG A 145 -6.29 -4.80 15.51
CA ARG A 145 -5.74 -5.22 16.82
C ARG A 145 -5.77 -6.72 17.07
N GLU A 146 -6.04 -7.55 16.08
CA GLU A 146 -6.14 -9.00 16.29
C GLU A 146 -4.84 -9.59 16.87
N TRP A 147 -3.71 -9.37 16.18
CA TRP A 147 -2.42 -9.87 16.62
C TRP A 147 -2.01 -9.30 17.98
N PHE A 148 -2.28 -8.02 18.22
CA PHE A 148 -2.04 -7.39 19.52
C PHE A 148 -2.85 -8.06 20.64
N ARG A 149 -4.16 -8.23 20.45
CA ARG A 149 -5.06 -8.85 21.44
C ARG A 149 -4.73 -10.32 21.70
N LYS A 150 -4.18 -11.04 20.71
CA LYS A 150 -3.69 -12.41 20.88
C LYS A 150 -2.39 -12.49 21.69
N ALA A 151 -1.62 -11.41 21.73
CA ALA A 151 -0.29 -11.38 22.35
C ALA A 151 -0.27 -10.66 23.71
N VAL A 152 -1.22 -9.74 23.95
CA VAL A 152 -1.22 -8.83 25.10
C VAL A 152 -2.62 -8.70 25.70
N VAL A 153 -2.72 -8.93 27.00
CA VAL A 153 -3.89 -8.61 27.82
C VAL A 153 -3.77 -7.18 28.33
N VAL A 154 -4.86 -6.42 28.20
CA VAL A 154 -4.94 -5.04 28.69
C VAL A 154 -5.85 -4.99 29.91
N TYR A 155 -5.32 -4.60 31.06
CA TYR A 155 -6.09 -4.34 32.27
C TYR A 155 -6.33 -2.84 32.39
N LYS A 156 -7.61 -2.44 32.32
CA LYS A 156 -8.00 -1.04 32.45
C LYS A 156 -8.29 -0.74 33.92
N ASN A 157 -7.42 0.02 34.59
CA ASN A 157 -7.58 0.37 36.00
C ASN A 157 -8.10 1.80 36.25
N GLY A 158 -8.40 2.56 35.18
CA GLY A 158 -8.97 3.91 35.25
C GLY A 158 -7.95 5.04 35.41
N ILE A 159 -6.66 4.75 35.63
CA ILE A 159 -5.57 5.73 35.67
C ILE A 159 -4.64 5.51 34.47
N GLU A 160 -4.14 4.30 34.29
CA GLU A 160 -3.33 3.89 33.14
C GLU A 160 -3.67 2.44 32.75
N ASP A 161 -3.59 2.15 31.45
CA ASP A 161 -3.76 0.78 30.96
C ASP A 161 -2.51 -0.04 31.32
N GLU A 162 -2.69 -1.17 32.01
CA GLU A 162 -1.63 -2.14 32.29
C GLU A 162 -1.59 -3.20 31.19
N TYR A 163 -0.39 -3.45 30.64
CA TYR A 163 -0.20 -4.38 29.51
C TYR A 163 0.58 -5.62 29.95
N HIS A 164 -0.09 -6.77 29.91
CA HIS A 164 0.50 -8.05 30.30
C HIS A 164 0.70 -8.91 29.07
N ARG A 165 1.93 -9.41 28.89
CA ARG A 165 2.27 -10.32 27.80
C ARG A 165 1.67 -11.69 28.09
N GLU A 166 1.06 -12.29 27.08
CA GLU A 166 0.67 -13.70 27.12
C GLU A 166 1.93 -14.60 27.21
N PRO A 167 1.83 -15.82 27.76
CA PRO A 167 2.99 -16.71 27.94
C PRO A 167 3.80 -16.94 26.65
N ASP A 168 3.13 -17.04 25.50
CA ASP A 168 3.74 -17.25 24.18
C ASP A 168 4.01 -15.96 23.41
N PHE A 169 4.02 -14.80 24.07
CA PHE A 169 4.24 -13.49 23.43
C PHE A 169 5.46 -13.48 22.50
N ASN A 170 6.57 -14.10 22.92
CA ASN A 170 7.82 -14.12 22.14
C ASN A 170 7.70 -14.86 20.79
N LYS A 171 6.66 -15.68 20.62
CA LYS A 171 6.36 -16.44 19.41
C LYS A 171 5.06 -15.99 18.73
N SER A 172 4.48 -14.88 19.20
CA SER A 172 3.24 -14.34 18.64
C SER A 172 3.50 -13.66 17.29
N ASP A 173 2.49 -13.65 16.42
CA ASP A 173 2.52 -12.92 15.15
C ASP A 173 2.85 -11.43 15.36
N TRP A 174 2.34 -10.85 16.45
CA TRP A 174 2.66 -9.49 16.85
C TRP A 174 4.16 -9.28 17.06
N LYS A 175 4.80 -10.14 17.86
CA LYS A 175 6.24 -10.04 18.12
C LYS A 175 7.07 -10.30 16.86
N TYR A 176 6.72 -11.33 16.09
CA TYR A 176 7.43 -11.65 14.86
C TYR A 176 7.35 -10.54 13.82
N PHE A 177 6.18 -9.92 13.66
CA PHE A 177 6.02 -8.78 12.77
C PHE A 177 6.92 -7.61 13.19
N HIS A 178 6.90 -7.23 14.48
CA HIS A 178 7.72 -6.14 14.98
C HIS A 178 9.23 -6.42 14.89
N ASP A 179 9.67 -7.66 15.11
CA ASP A 179 11.06 -8.06 14.93
C ASP A 179 11.47 -7.99 13.46
N ALA A 180 10.65 -8.51 12.56
CA ALA A 180 10.90 -8.48 11.13
C ALA A 180 10.99 -7.04 10.60
N VAL A 181 10.08 -6.15 11.02
CA VAL A 181 10.11 -4.73 10.67
C VAL A 181 11.39 -4.06 11.21
N THR A 182 11.78 -4.35 12.45
CA THR A 182 12.99 -3.79 13.06
C THR A 182 14.23 -4.23 12.30
N TYR A 183 14.36 -5.54 12.03
CA TYR A 183 15.47 -6.12 11.28
C TYR A 183 15.54 -5.55 9.85
N HIS A 184 14.40 -5.51 9.16
CA HIS A 184 14.33 -4.96 7.80
C HIS A 184 14.70 -3.47 7.79
N SER A 185 14.17 -2.67 8.72
CA SER A 185 14.52 -1.25 8.84
C SER A 185 16.02 -1.04 9.08
N PHE A 186 16.61 -1.86 9.95
CA PHE A 186 18.05 -1.85 10.20
C PHE A 186 18.85 -2.14 8.92
N TYR A 187 18.53 -3.23 8.22
CA TYR A 187 19.18 -3.58 6.96
C TYR A 187 19.06 -2.46 5.91
N ILE A 188 17.87 -1.88 5.74
CA ILE A 188 17.66 -0.81 4.77
C ILE A 188 18.54 0.40 5.09
N LYS A 189 18.55 0.86 6.35
CA LYS A 189 19.29 2.06 6.78
C LYS A 189 20.81 1.87 6.79
N HIS A 190 21.27 0.71 7.24
CA HIS A 190 22.69 0.50 7.50
C HIS A 190 23.43 -0.28 6.40
N GLU A 191 22.71 -0.98 5.53
CA GLU A 191 23.32 -1.77 4.47
C GLU A 191 22.84 -1.38 3.07
N LEU A 192 21.53 -1.28 2.84
CA LEU A 192 21.02 -1.05 1.49
C LEU A 192 21.24 0.39 1.02
N LEU A 193 20.69 1.37 1.75
CA LEU A 193 20.77 2.78 1.37
C LEU A 193 22.22 3.30 1.26
N PRO A 194 23.15 2.94 2.17
CA PRO A 194 24.54 3.34 2.05
C PRO A 194 25.23 2.83 0.78
N LYS A 195 24.87 1.65 0.25
CA LYS A 195 25.39 1.15 -1.04
C LYS A 195 25.07 2.08 -2.22
N TYR A 196 24.03 2.90 -2.09
CA TYR A 196 23.63 3.90 -3.08
C TYR A 196 24.00 5.34 -2.67
N GLY A 197 24.85 5.50 -1.64
CA GLY A 197 25.28 6.81 -1.15
C GLY A 197 24.20 7.60 -0.39
N ILE A 198 23.11 6.94 0.00
CA ILE A 198 22.05 7.53 0.81
C ILE A 198 22.36 7.24 2.28
N ILE A 199 22.75 8.27 3.04
CA ILE A 199 23.05 8.18 4.47
C ILE A 199 21.83 8.70 5.25
N THR A 200 21.29 7.90 6.16
CA THR A 200 20.09 8.21 6.98
C THR A 200 20.40 8.21 8.46
#